data_AF-A0A495KHS9-F1
#
_entry.id   AF-A0A495KHS9-F1
#
_cell.length_a   1.000
_cell.length_b   1.000
_cell.length_c   1.000
_cell.angle_alpha   90.00
_cell.angle_beta   90.00
_cell.angle_gamma   90.00
#
_symmetry.space_group_name_H-M   'P 1'
#
loop_
_entity.id
_entity.type
_entity.pdbx_description
1 polymer ?
#
loop_
_entity_poly.entity_id
_entity_poly.type
_entity_poly.pdbx_seq_one_letter_code
_entity_poly.pdbx_strand_id
1 'polypeptide(L)'
;MIAVFILTTFGNINKSIMSKEKKGVYTGIIEKDENGNYFCGEYLLDYKYTEASFKLGDEINIKTVIANPSDKSFNQYPKKSRNFFLANQKE
;
A
#
# COMPACT_ATOMS: atom_id res chain seq x y z
N MET A 1 -11.49 28.19 -52.48
CA MET A 1 -12.72 27.72 -51.83
C MET A 1 -12.34 26.54 -50.96
N ILE A 2 -12.57 26.68 -49.64
CA ILE A 2 -12.93 25.63 -48.66
C ILE A 2 -11.86 24.54 -48.46
N ALA A 3 -10.97 24.67 -47.46
CA ALA A 3 -11.06 24.02 -46.14
C ALA A 3 -11.37 22.50 -46.26
N VAL A 4 -10.60 21.60 -45.64
CA VAL A 4 -10.91 21.13 -44.28
C VAL A 4 -9.90 20.03 -43.89
N PHE A 5 -9.28 20.27 -42.73
CA PHE A 5 -8.90 19.32 -41.67
C PHE A 5 -7.76 18.31 -41.89
N ILE A 6 -6.66 18.69 -41.24
CA ILE A 6 -5.60 17.88 -40.66
C ILE A 6 -6.19 16.66 -39.94
N LEU A 7 -5.85 15.45 -40.42
CA LEU A 7 -6.10 14.21 -39.70
C LEU A 7 -4.93 13.94 -38.73
N THR A 8 -4.87 14.70 -37.64
CA THR A 8 -4.11 14.31 -36.45
C THR A 8 -4.84 13.14 -35.80
N THR A 9 -4.45 11.90 -36.12
CA THR A 9 -4.90 10.74 -35.38
C THR A 9 -4.19 10.69 -34.03
N PHE A 10 -4.88 11.26 -33.04
CA PHE A 10 -5.03 10.82 -31.67
C PHE A 10 -3.96 9.86 -31.09
N GLY A 11 -3.31 10.35 -30.04
CA GLY A 11 -3.52 9.75 -28.72
C GLY A 11 -2.69 8.51 -28.40
N ASN A 12 -1.55 8.76 -27.77
CA ASN A 12 -0.79 7.84 -26.93
C ASN A 12 -1.73 6.99 -26.04
N ILE A 13 -1.80 5.67 -26.28
CA ILE A 13 -2.65 4.76 -25.50
C ILE A 13 -1.79 4.15 -24.38
N ASN A 14 -1.89 4.80 -23.22
CA ASN A 14 -1.75 4.29 -21.85
C ASN A 14 -1.42 2.79 -21.73
N LYS A 15 -0.21 2.46 -21.26
CA LYS A 15 0.18 2.33 -19.84
C LYS A 15 -0.22 0.97 -19.23
N SER A 16 0.85 0.26 -18.88
CA SER A 16 0.97 -0.91 -17.99
C SER A 16 0.18 -2.16 -18.39
N ILE A 17 0.87 -3.03 -19.11
CA ILE A 17 0.68 -4.48 -19.01
C ILE A 17 0.81 -4.82 -17.52
N MET A 18 -0.31 -5.10 -16.86
CA MET A 18 -0.30 -5.63 -15.50
C MET A 18 0.33 -7.02 -15.55
N SER A 19 1.64 -7.07 -15.42
CA SER A 19 2.34 -8.24 -14.89
C SER A 19 1.60 -8.63 -13.61
N LYS A 20 1.09 -9.87 -13.60
CA LYS A 20 0.51 -10.53 -12.43
C LYS A 20 1.61 -10.80 -11.40
N GLU A 21 2.32 -9.77 -10.95
CA GLU A 21 2.97 -9.82 -9.65
C GLU A 21 1.82 -10.03 -8.67
N LYS A 22 1.91 -11.03 -7.79
CA LYS A 22 0.94 -11.24 -6.71
C LYS A 22 0.98 -10.01 -5.81
N LYS A 23 0.31 -8.95 -6.23
CA LYS A 23 0.22 -7.68 -5.51
C LYS A 23 -0.40 -8.04 -4.17
N GLY A 24 0.37 -7.89 -3.11
CA GLY A 24 -0.20 -7.93 -1.76
C GLY A 24 -1.37 -6.96 -1.65
N VAL A 25 -2.11 -7.07 -0.56
CA VAL A 25 -3.27 -6.22 -0.25
C VAL A 25 -2.92 -4.74 -0.39
N TYR A 26 -1.75 -4.34 0.08
CA TYR A 26 -1.28 -2.96 0.04
C TYR A 26 0.25 -2.90 0.08
N THR A 27 0.85 -1.90 -0.57
CA THR A 27 2.27 -1.57 -0.42
C THR A 27 2.37 -0.12 0.03
N GLY A 28 3.18 0.15 1.04
CA GLY A 28 3.42 1.51 1.51
C GLY A 28 4.51 1.57 2.57
N ILE A 29 4.74 2.77 3.08
CA ILE A 29 5.79 3.05 4.07
C ILE A 29 5.24 2.82 5.49
N ILE A 30 6.10 2.34 6.40
CA ILE A 30 5.81 2.25 7.82
C ILE A 30 5.93 3.63 8.46
N GLU A 31 4.85 4.07 9.08
CA GLU A 31 4.75 5.30 9.87
C GLU A 31 4.38 4.97 11.32
N LYS A 32 4.55 5.95 12.22
CA LYS A 32 4.18 5.83 13.63
C LYS A 32 3.39 7.06 14.05
N ASP A 33 2.26 6.83 14.70
CA ASP A 33 1.43 7.92 15.19
C ASP A 33 1.94 8.45 16.54
N GLU A 34 1.33 9.55 17.01
CA GLU A 34 1.66 10.17 18.30
C GLU A 34 1.41 9.25 19.49
N ASN A 35 0.55 8.24 19.32
CA ASN A 35 0.23 7.23 20.33
C ASN A 35 1.20 6.04 20.32
N GLY A 36 2.17 6.05 19.41
CA GLY A 36 3.19 5.02 19.25
C GLY A 36 2.73 3.77 18.50
N ASN A 37 1.60 3.82 17.78
CA ASN A 37 1.15 2.73 16.93
C ASN A 37 1.85 2.79 15.57
N TYR A 38 2.33 1.65 15.10
CA TYR A 38 2.84 1.49 13.75
C TYR A 38 1.69 1.28 12.77
N PHE A 39 1.67 2.03 11.68
CA PHE A 39 0.66 1.92 10.64
C PHE A 39 1.27 2.07 9.25
N CYS A 40 0.54 1.59 8.25
CA CYS A 40 0.89 1.72 6.85
C CYS A 40 -0.39 2.03 6.08
N GLY A 41 -0.54 3.29 5.62
CA GLY A 41 -1.79 3.76 5.05
C GLY A 41 -2.96 3.63 6.04
N GLU A 42 -4.00 2.89 5.67
CA GLU A 42 -5.17 2.63 6.54
C GLU A 42 -5.01 1.43 7.49
N TYR A 43 -3.88 0.72 7.43
CA TYR A 43 -3.69 -0.55 8.12
C TYR A 43 -2.82 -0.38 9.37
N LEU A 44 -3.35 -0.80 10.52
CA LEU A 44 -2.56 -0.95 11.74
C LEU A 44 -1.60 -2.12 11.58
N LEU A 45 -0.34 -1.93 11.92
CA LEU A 45 0.65 -3.00 11.92
C LEU A 45 0.77 -3.60 13.32
N ASP A 46 1.13 -4.89 13.38
CA ASP A 46 1.42 -5.51 14.66
C ASP A 46 2.69 -4.90 15.27
N TYR A 47 2.57 -4.34 16.47
CA TYR A 47 3.66 -3.64 17.14
C TYR A 47 4.88 -4.55 17.35
N LYS A 48 4.68 -5.76 17.88
CA LYS A 48 5.79 -6.67 18.21
C LYS A 48 6.51 -7.14 16.95
N TYR A 49 5.74 -7.45 15.91
CA TYR A 49 6.30 -7.87 14.63
C TYR A 49 7.04 -6.72 13.93
N THR A 50 6.48 -5.51 13.96
CA THR A 50 7.11 -4.31 13.37
C THR A 50 8.43 -4.02 14.06
N GLU A 51 8.46 -3.95 15.40
CA GLU A 51 9.69 -3.65 16.16
C GLU A 51 10.79 -4.71 15.98
N ALA A 52 10.41 -5.98 15.81
CA ALA A 52 11.37 -7.07 15.71
C ALA A 52 12.02 -7.16 14.33
N SER A 53 11.37 -6.68 13.27
CA SER A 53 11.78 -6.98 11.88
C SER A 53 11.86 -5.76 10.97
N PHE A 54 11.31 -4.61 11.36
CA PHE A 54 11.17 -3.43 10.51
C PHE A 54 11.52 -2.14 11.25
N LYS A 55 11.69 -1.06 10.51
CA LYS A 55 11.97 0.29 11.02
C LYS A 55 11.02 1.31 10.41
N LEU A 56 10.94 2.47 11.07
CA LEU A 56 10.21 3.61 10.54
C LEU A 56 10.83 4.06 9.21
N GLY A 57 9.97 4.29 8.21
CA GLY A 57 10.40 4.63 6.86
C GLY A 57 10.64 3.43 5.94
N ASP A 58 10.58 2.19 6.43
CA ASP A 58 10.68 1.01 5.57
C ASP A 58 9.42 0.86 4.72
N GLU A 59 9.60 0.55 3.43
CA GLU A 59 8.50 0.20 2.54
C GLU A 59 8.16 -1.29 2.67
N ILE A 60 6.90 -1.60 2.95
CA ILE A 60 6.40 -2.96 3.15
C ILE A 60 5.24 -3.30 2.23
N ASN A 61 5.11 -4.59 1.93
CA ASN A 61 4.01 -5.22 1.23
C ASN A 61 3.17 -6.04 2.20
N ILE A 62 1.93 -5.63 2.41
CA ILE A 62 0.94 -6.30 3.24
C ILE A 62 0.33 -7.48 2.48
N LYS A 63 0.44 -8.69 3.00
CA LYS A 63 -0.13 -9.90 2.38
C LYS A 63 -1.52 -10.23 2.87
N THR A 64 -1.78 -10.01 4.15
CA THR A 64 -3.09 -10.29 4.75
C THR A 64 -3.53 -9.16 5.66
N VAL A 65 -4.84 -8.98 5.74
CA VAL A 65 -5.48 -8.00 6.61
C VAL A 65 -6.61 -8.71 7.35
N ILE A 66 -6.76 -8.36 8.62
CA ILE A 66 -7.86 -8.79 9.47
C ILE A 66 -8.56 -7.55 10.02
N ALA A 67 -9.81 -7.69 10.43
CA ALA A 67 -10.45 -6.64 11.23
C ALA A 67 -9.61 -6.41 12.49
N ASN A 68 -9.39 -5.15 12.85
CA ASN A 68 -8.66 -4.82 14.07
C ASN A 68 -9.47 -5.32 15.28
N PRO A 69 -8.97 -6.27 16.08
CA PRO A 69 -9.73 -6.80 17.22
C PRO A 69 -9.77 -5.83 18.42
N SER A 70 -9.06 -4.70 18.35
CA SER A 70 -8.98 -3.72 19.43
C SER A 70 -10.06 -2.65 19.29
N ASP A 71 -11.03 -2.61 20.20
CA ASP A 71 -12.10 -1.59 20.22
C ASP A 71 -11.54 -0.16 20.35
N LYS A 72 -10.44 0.02 21.10
CA LYS A 72 -9.85 1.35 21.36
C LYS A 72 -9.30 2.00 20.09
N SER A 73 -8.69 1.22 19.20
CA SER A 73 -8.06 1.71 17.99
C SER A 73 -8.88 1.43 16.73
N PHE A 74 -10.06 0.81 16.87
CA PHE A 74 -10.91 0.44 15.75
C PHE A 74 -11.36 1.64 14.92
N ASN A 75 -11.73 2.74 15.58
CA ASN A 75 -12.19 3.96 14.91
C ASN A 75 -11.12 4.61 14.03
N GLN A 76 -9.84 4.49 14.43
CA GLN A 76 -8.72 5.07 13.71
C GLN A 76 -8.15 4.07 12.69
N TYR A 77 -8.07 2.80 13.08
CA TYR A 77 -7.58 1.71 12.25
C TYR A 77 -8.56 0.54 12.29
N PRO A 78 -9.51 0.47 11.33
CA PRO A 78 -10.49 -0.62 11.30
C PRO A 78 -9.87 -1.95 10.89
N LYS A 79 -8.69 -1.92 10.26
CA LYS A 79 -7.97 -3.10 9.77
C LYS A 79 -6.59 -3.18 10.39
N LYS A 80 -6.17 -4.40 10.72
CA LYS A 80 -4.83 -4.72 11.22
C LYS A 80 -4.17 -5.76 10.32
N SER A 81 -2.87 -5.62 10.09
CA SER A 81 -2.05 -6.65 9.47
C SER A 81 -1.00 -7.19 10.44
N ARG A 82 -0.73 -8.48 10.33
CA ARG A 82 0.33 -9.21 11.04
C ARG A 82 1.25 -9.97 10.10
N ASN A 83 1.03 -9.87 8.79
CA ASN A 83 1.80 -10.59 7.79
C ASN A 83 2.11 -9.64 6.64
N PHE A 84 3.30 -9.07 6.68
CA PHE A 84 3.82 -8.10 5.73
C PHE A 84 5.34 -8.24 5.64
N PHE A 85 5.91 -7.86 4.50
CA PHE A 85 7.33 -8.07 4.17
C PHE A 85 7.91 -6.81 3.56
N LEU A 86 9.24 -6.63 3.56
CA LEU A 86 9.87 -5.49 2.91
C LEU A 86 9.59 -5.51 1.40
N ALA A 87 9.09 -4.41 0.85
CA ALA A 87 8.78 -4.29 -0.57
C ALA A 87 10.03 -4.42 -1.45
N ASN A 88 11.19 -4.02 -0.91
CA ASN A 88 12.48 -4.09 -1.58
C ASN A 88 13.08 -5.50 -1.64
N GLN A 89 12.62 -6.41 -0.79
CA GLN A 89 13.00 -7.82 -0.86
C GLN A 89 11.92 -8.55 -1.66
N LYS A 90 12.15 -8.65 -2.97
CA LYS A 90 11.36 -9.58 -3.81
C LYS A 90 11.57 -10.99 -3.26
N GLU A 91 10.49 -11.63 -2.82
CA GLU A 91 10.43 -13.06 -2.47
C GLU A 91 10.79 -13.92 -3.68
#